data_AF-A0AAV5VYI1-F1
#
_entry.id   AF-A0AAV5VYI1-F1
#
_cell.length_a   1.000
_cell.length_b   1.000
_cell.length_c   1.000
_cell.angle_alpha   90.00
_cell.angle_beta   90.00
_cell.angle_gamma   90.00
#
_symmetry.space_group_name_H-M   'P 1'
#
loop_
_entity.id
_entity.type
_entity.pdbx_description
1 polymer ?
#
loop_
_entity_poly.entity_id
_entity_poly.type
_entity_poly.pdbx_seq_one_letter_code
_entity_poly.pdbx_strand_id
1 'polypeptide(L)'
;VSLYINFQFSFFALIIYFQMISTIKVDWNRDGIVLSAEQKKFYELNGYVIVKKCVPQYEIDRYLDRFKFICNADRNDFPAITIMRDITLAKTERKKDINAVTKIQNWQDDEVLFDYCAYPGIVDVVKDLIGSRSSNICAMHTMLINKPPDTGSLTSRHPLHQDLQYFPFRPAD
;
A
#
# COMPACT_ATOMS: atom_id res chain seq x y z
N VAL A 1 -0.45 -31.70 -12.17
CA VAL A 1 -0.12 -30.39 -12.77
C VAL A 1 -0.94 -29.33 -12.04
N SER A 2 -0.49 -28.89 -10.86
CA SER A 2 -1.13 -27.79 -10.13
C SER A 2 -0.56 -26.48 -10.66
N LEU A 3 -1.31 -25.79 -11.51
CA LEU A 3 -1.03 -24.39 -11.84
C LEU A 3 -1.36 -23.54 -10.61
N TYR A 4 -0.34 -23.26 -9.81
CA TYR A 4 -0.38 -22.18 -8.82
C TYR A 4 -0.21 -20.86 -9.57
N ILE A 5 -1.32 -20.16 -9.82
CA ILE A 5 -1.29 -18.77 -10.28
C ILE A 5 -1.00 -17.91 -9.04
N ASN A 6 0.28 -17.61 -8.82
CA ASN A 6 0.73 -16.68 -7.78
C ASN A 6 0.32 -15.26 -8.17
N PHE A 7 -0.87 -14.82 -7.73
CA PHE A 7 -1.16 -13.40 -7.67
C PHE A 7 -0.41 -12.80 -6.49
N GLN A 8 0.77 -12.22 -6.75
CA GLN A 8 1.51 -11.47 -5.75
C GLN A 8 0.87 -10.09 -5.59
N PHE A 9 -0.28 -10.03 -4.91
CA PHE A 9 -0.88 -8.77 -4.49
C PHE A 9 0.01 -8.15 -3.41
N SER A 10 0.58 -6.99 -3.71
CA SER A 10 1.20 -6.16 -2.70
C SER A 10 0.32 -4.94 -2.52
N PHE A 11 -0.41 -4.90 -1.40
CA PHE A 11 -1.02 -3.67 -0.91
C PHE A 11 0.12 -2.77 -0.43
N PHE A 12 0.50 -1.80 -1.26
CA PHE A 12 1.39 -0.71 -0.87
C PHE A 12 0.51 0.52 -0.64
N ALA A 13 -0.23 0.53 0.46
CA ALA A 13 -0.61 1.78 1.08
C ALA A 13 0.35 1.90 2.26
N LEU A 14 1.30 2.81 2.22
CA LEU A 14 1.12 4.08 2.88
C LEU A 14 2.44 4.83 2.72
N ILE A 15 2.35 6.09 2.32
CA ILE A 15 3.28 7.07 2.88
C ILE A 15 2.39 7.98 3.71
N ILE A 16 2.49 7.78 5.02
CA ILE A 16 1.80 8.60 6.01
C ILE A 16 2.63 9.85 6.22
N TYR A 17 1.99 11.00 6.05
CA TYR A 17 2.55 12.26 6.52
C TYR A 17 1.91 12.65 7.85
N PHE A 18 2.76 13.23 8.69
CA PHE A 18 2.47 13.72 10.02
C PHE A 18 1.99 15.17 9.91
N GLN A 19 0.80 15.49 10.45
CA GLN A 19 0.43 16.90 10.55
C GLN A 19 1.30 17.56 11.62
N MET A 20 2.26 18.37 11.17
CA MET A 20 3.22 19.16 11.96
C MET A 20 2.55 19.96 13.08
N ILE A 21 2.45 19.37 14.28
CA ILE A 21 2.42 20.13 15.53
C ILE A 21 3.25 19.31 16.54
N SER A 22 4.49 19.78 16.80
CA SER A 22 5.55 19.21 17.65
C SER A 22 6.43 18.11 17.04
N THR A 23 7.74 18.27 17.18
CA THR A 23 8.77 17.27 16.89
C THR A 23 8.65 16.12 17.88
N ILE A 24 7.81 15.14 17.54
CA ILE A 24 7.70 13.92 18.34
C ILE A 24 8.99 13.12 18.15
N LYS A 25 9.75 12.98 19.24
CA LYS A 25 10.92 12.11 19.27
C LYS A 25 10.46 10.68 19.56
N VAL A 26 10.63 9.79 18.59
CA VAL A 26 10.40 8.35 18.77
C VAL A 26 11.44 7.80 19.76
N ASP A 27 10.99 7.10 20.81
CA ASP A 27 11.88 6.38 21.72
C ASP A 27 12.14 4.98 21.17
N TRP A 28 13.30 4.79 20.54
CA TRP A 28 13.74 3.52 19.95
C TRP A 28 14.08 2.44 20.98
N ASN A 29 14.26 2.79 22.25
CA ASN A 29 14.66 1.84 23.30
C ASN A 29 13.47 1.25 24.07
N ARG A 30 12.24 1.66 23.74
CA ARG A 30 11.02 1.22 24.40
C ARG A 30 10.05 0.59 23.41
N ASP A 31 9.33 -0.43 23.89
CA ASP A 31 8.18 -1.00 23.18
C ASP A 31 7.16 0.08 22.82
N GLY A 32 6.57 -0.07 21.64
CA GLY A 32 5.48 0.75 21.14
C GLY A 32 4.11 0.28 21.63
N ILE A 33 3.11 0.52 20.81
CA ILE A 33 1.75 0.00 20.92
C ILE A 33 1.74 -1.46 20.50
N VAL A 34 2.41 -1.79 19.39
CA VAL A 34 2.43 -3.13 18.78
C VAL A 34 3.83 -3.62 18.41
N LEU A 35 4.79 -2.72 18.16
CA LEU A 35 6.17 -3.09 17.87
C LEU A 35 7.01 -3.19 19.14
N SER A 36 7.85 -4.22 19.24
CA SER A 36 8.86 -4.30 20.31
C SER A 36 9.99 -3.28 20.09
N ALA A 37 10.72 -2.95 21.16
CA ALA A 37 11.92 -2.12 21.07
C ALA A 37 12.95 -2.70 20.09
N GLU A 38 13.07 -4.02 20.01
CA GLU A 38 13.95 -4.71 19.05
C GLU A 38 13.50 -4.46 17.60
N GLN A 39 12.20 -4.60 17.30
CA GLN A 39 11.66 -4.33 15.97
C GLN A 39 11.82 -2.86 15.56
N LYS A 40 11.63 -1.93 16.51
CA LYS A 40 11.83 -0.50 16.28
C LYS A 40 13.30 -0.17 16.00
N LYS A 41 14.25 -0.74 16.76
CA LYS A 41 15.68 -0.61 16.48
C LYS A 41 16.07 -1.21 15.13
N PHE A 42 15.46 -2.35 14.77
CA PHE A 42 15.68 -2.94 13.46
C PHE A 42 15.24 -1.98 12.36
N TYR A 43 14.07 -1.35 12.49
CA TYR A 43 13.60 -0.33 11.55
C TYR A 43 14.56 0.86 11.47
N GLU A 44 14.99 1.41 12.61
CA GLU A 44 15.93 2.53 12.68
C GLU A 44 17.24 2.23 11.91
N LEU A 45 17.76 1.01 12.03
CA LEU A 45 19.02 0.60 11.39
C LEU A 45 18.88 0.19 9.93
N ASN A 46 17.72 -0.35 9.51
CA ASN A 46 17.57 -1.00 8.20
C ASN A 46 16.58 -0.29 7.27
N GLY A 47 15.79 0.65 7.77
CA GLY A 47 14.77 1.37 7.00
C GLY A 47 13.51 0.56 6.67
N TYR A 48 13.34 -0.63 7.25
CA TYR A 48 12.12 -1.45 7.09
C TYR A 48 11.88 -2.36 8.30
N VAL A 49 10.64 -2.84 8.46
CA VAL A 49 10.26 -3.84 9.47
C VAL A 49 9.18 -4.77 8.92
N ILE A 50 9.19 -6.04 9.33
CA ILE A 50 8.19 -7.03 8.90
C ILE A 50 7.26 -7.34 10.08
N VAL A 51 5.98 -7.00 9.92
CA VAL A 51 4.91 -7.32 10.87
C VAL A 51 4.04 -8.42 10.29
N LYS A 52 4.21 -9.65 10.77
CA LYS A 52 3.48 -10.81 10.27
C LYS A 52 2.01 -10.74 10.70
N LYS A 53 1.10 -11.08 9.78
CA LYS A 53 -0.35 -11.12 10.04
C LYS A 53 -0.91 -9.78 10.59
N CYS A 54 -0.30 -8.66 10.18
CA CYS A 54 -0.73 -7.33 10.61
C CYS A 54 -2.20 -7.05 10.25
N VAL A 55 -2.60 -7.44 9.04
CA VAL A 55 -3.99 -7.38 8.57
C VAL A 55 -4.52 -8.82 8.47
N PRO A 56 -5.70 -9.12 9.03
CA PRO A 56 -6.27 -10.45 8.98
C PRO A 56 -6.77 -10.77 7.57
N GLN A 57 -6.80 -12.07 7.24
CA GLN A 57 -7.10 -12.53 5.88
C GLN A 57 -8.47 -12.04 5.38
N TYR A 58 -9.48 -11.97 6.24
CA TYR A 58 -10.82 -11.54 5.84
C TYR A 58 -10.87 -10.07 5.35
N GLU A 59 -10.05 -9.18 5.91
CA GLU A 59 -9.92 -7.80 5.40
C GLU A 59 -9.18 -7.78 4.07
N ILE A 60 -8.11 -8.59 3.93
CA ILE A 60 -7.39 -8.73 2.65
C ILE A 60 -8.34 -9.20 1.54
N ASP A 61 -9.18 -10.19 1.82
CA ASP A 61 -10.16 -10.71 0.87
C ASP A 61 -11.19 -9.63 0.50
N ARG A 62 -11.68 -8.86 1.48
CA ARG A 62 -12.60 -7.74 1.26
C ARG A 62 -11.99 -6.65 0.37
N TYR A 63 -10.75 -6.25 0.60
CA TYR A 63 -10.07 -5.26 -0.24
C TYR A 63 -9.82 -5.79 -1.66
N LEU A 64 -9.48 -7.09 -1.77
CA LEU A 64 -9.30 -7.75 -3.06
C LEU A 64 -10.61 -7.80 -3.85
N ASP A 65 -11.74 -8.07 -3.21
CA ASP A 65 -13.04 -8.07 -3.88
C ASP A 65 -13.46 -6.67 -4.31
N ARG A 66 -13.15 -5.64 -3.52
CA ARG A 66 -13.34 -4.24 -3.95
C ARG A 66 -12.47 -3.90 -5.16
N PHE A 67 -11.21 -4.32 -5.16
CA PHE A 67 -10.32 -4.14 -6.31
C PHE A 67 -10.90 -4.81 -7.57
N LYS A 68 -11.35 -6.06 -7.48
CA LYS A 68 -12.00 -6.77 -8.59
C LYS A 68 -13.23 -6.02 -9.11
N PHE A 69 -14.04 -5.45 -8.20
CA PHE A 69 -15.19 -4.64 -8.57
C PHE A 69 -14.76 -3.41 -9.38
N ILE A 70 -13.80 -2.62 -8.88
CA ILE A 70 -13.26 -1.43 -9.56
C ILE A 70 -12.70 -1.78 -10.95
N CYS A 71 -11.97 -2.88 -11.09
CA CYS A 71 -11.39 -3.31 -12.36
C CYS A 71 -12.44 -3.65 -13.44
N ASN A 72 -13.66 -4.02 -13.05
CA ASN A 72 -14.75 -4.44 -13.94
C ASN A 72 -15.83 -3.37 -14.16
N ALA A 73 -15.82 -2.31 -13.35
CA ALA A 73 -16.73 -1.18 -13.44
C ALA A 73 -16.41 -0.26 -14.62
N ASP A 74 -17.31 0.68 -14.92
CA ASP A 74 -17.00 1.74 -15.87
C ASP A 74 -15.99 2.71 -15.25
N ARG A 75 -15.11 3.30 -16.06
CA ARG A 75 -14.15 4.31 -15.60
C ARG A 75 -14.87 5.51 -14.97
N ASN A 76 -16.06 5.83 -15.48
CA ASN A 76 -16.90 6.94 -15.01
C ASN A 76 -17.48 6.70 -13.61
N ASP A 77 -17.51 5.45 -13.13
CA ASP A 77 -17.97 5.12 -11.77
C ASP A 77 -16.93 5.52 -10.70
N PHE A 78 -15.66 5.70 -11.10
CA PHE A 78 -14.53 5.92 -10.19
C PHE A 78 -13.62 7.09 -10.62
N PRO A 79 -14.16 8.28 -10.96
CA PRO A 79 -13.41 9.32 -11.66
C PRO A 79 -12.11 9.75 -10.95
N ALA A 80 -12.08 9.74 -9.62
CA ALA A 80 -10.90 10.08 -8.80
C ALA A 80 -9.78 9.00 -8.84
N ILE A 81 -10.14 7.72 -8.99
CA ILE A 81 -9.18 6.62 -8.98
C ILE A 81 -8.46 6.56 -10.33
N THR A 82 -7.14 6.61 -10.35
CA THR A 82 -6.37 6.38 -11.57
C THR A 82 -6.16 4.89 -11.77
N ILE A 83 -6.67 4.35 -12.88
CA ILE A 83 -6.56 2.92 -13.24
C ILE A 83 -5.52 2.76 -14.35
N MET A 84 -4.40 2.12 -14.04
CA MET A 84 -3.34 1.83 -15.00
C MET A 84 -3.59 0.47 -15.65
N ARG A 85 -3.73 0.46 -16.98
CA ARG A 85 -3.89 -0.76 -17.77
C ARG A 85 -2.69 -0.97 -18.67
N ASP A 86 -2.22 -2.20 -18.74
CA ASP A 86 -1.22 -2.58 -19.73
C ASP A 86 -1.89 -2.69 -21.11
N ILE A 87 -1.52 -1.78 -22.01
CA ILE A 87 -2.07 -1.69 -23.36
C ILE A 87 -1.74 -2.94 -24.18
N THR A 88 -0.64 -3.65 -23.87
CA THR A 88 -0.27 -4.88 -24.57
C THR A 88 -1.20 -6.05 -24.23
N LEU A 89 -1.71 -6.09 -22.99
CA LEU A 89 -2.72 -7.05 -22.54
C LEU A 89 -4.14 -6.66 -23.01
N ALA A 90 -4.40 -5.34 -23.13
CA ALA A 90 -5.69 -4.79 -23.53
C ALA A 90 -6.04 -4.96 -25.02
N LYS A 91 -5.12 -5.46 -25.87
CA LYS A 91 -5.40 -5.78 -27.29
C LYS A 91 -6.26 -7.04 -27.47
N THR A 92 -6.48 -7.81 -26.41
CA THR A 92 -7.51 -8.86 -26.39
C THR A 92 -8.86 -8.20 -26.08
N GLU A 93 -9.93 -8.54 -26.81
CA GLU A 93 -11.24 -7.84 -26.83
C GLU A 93 -11.99 -7.74 -25.48
N ARG A 94 -11.39 -8.12 -24.35
CA ARG A 94 -11.97 -8.03 -23.02
C ARG A 94 -11.55 -6.73 -22.33
N LYS A 95 -12.31 -5.65 -22.58
CA LYS A 95 -12.18 -4.35 -21.89
C LYS A 95 -12.30 -4.43 -20.35
N LYS A 96 -12.73 -5.58 -19.82
CA LYS A 96 -12.96 -5.85 -18.38
C LYS A 96 -12.13 -7.05 -17.90
N ASP A 97 -10.85 -7.10 -18.25
CA ASP A 97 -9.92 -8.07 -17.66
C ASP A 97 -9.18 -7.43 -16.49
N ILE A 98 -9.30 -8.03 -15.30
CA ILE A 98 -8.53 -7.67 -14.11
C ILE A 98 -7.03 -7.85 -14.34
N ASN A 99 -6.64 -8.85 -15.15
CA ASN A 99 -5.25 -9.13 -15.46
C ASN A 99 -4.60 -8.05 -16.32
N ALA A 100 -5.40 -7.21 -16.98
CA ALA A 100 -4.92 -6.05 -17.72
C ALA A 100 -4.70 -4.82 -16.84
N VAL A 101 -5.23 -4.79 -15.60
CA VAL A 101 -4.99 -3.69 -14.66
C VAL A 101 -3.73 -3.98 -13.86
N THR A 102 -2.70 -3.14 -13.99
CA THR A 102 -1.41 -3.35 -13.29
C THR A 102 -1.30 -2.56 -11.99
N LYS A 103 -2.06 -1.46 -11.88
CA LYS A 103 -2.10 -0.60 -10.69
C LYS A 103 -3.40 0.19 -10.64
N ILE A 104 -3.91 0.43 -9.44
CA ILE A 104 -4.80 1.56 -9.16
C ILE A 104 -4.16 2.48 -8.11
N GLN A 105 -4.43 3.78 -8.20
CA GLN A 105 -3.94 4.78 -7.26
C GLN A 105 -4.97 5.90 -7.05
N ASN A 106 -4.78 6.72 -6.02
CA ASN A 106 -5.71 7.79 -5.63
C ASN A 106 -7.11 7.25 -5.25
N TRP A 107 -7.13 6.19 -4.46
CA TRP A 107 -8.36 5.56 -3.96
C TRP A 107 -8.73 5.99 -2.54
N GLN A 108 -8.15 7.07 -2.03
CA GLN A 108 -8.38 7.54 -0.66
C GLN A 108 -9.86 7.84 -0.33
N ASP A 109 -10.68 8.13 -1.34
CA ASP A 109 -12.11 8.40 -1.18
C ASP A 109 -12.99 7.14 -1.36
N ASP A 110 -12.38 5.98 -1.65
CA ASP A 110 -13.09 4.69 -1.69
C ASP A 110 -13.21 4.12 -0.29
N GLU A 111 -14.43 4.08 0.26
CA GLU A 111 -14.67 3.66 1.65
C GLU A 111 -14.09 2.29 2.00
N VAL A 112 -14.19 1.31 1.08
CA VAL A 112 -13.71 -0.05 1.35
C VAL A 112 -12.20 -0.14 1.27
N LEU A 113 -11.56 0.52 0.31
CA LEU A 113 -10.09 0.51 0.23
C LEU A 113 -9.46 1.40 1.31
N PHE A 114 -10.09 2.51 1.69
CA PHE A 114 -9.58 3.40 2.74
C PHE A 114 -9.58 2.76 4.13
N ASP A 115 -10.45 1.78 4.38
CA ASP A 115 -10.41 0.98 5.61
C ASP A 115 -9.05 0.31 5.83
N TYR A 116 -8.27 0.00 4.77
CA TYR A 116 -6.89 -0.45 4.92
C TYR A 116 -6.02 0.59 5.63
N CYS A 117 -6.13 1.86 5.22
CA CYS A 117 -5.38 2.96 5.81
C CYS A 117 -5.80 3.24 7.25
N ALA A 118 -7.08 3.01 7.57
CA ALA A 118 -7.66 3.20 8.90
C ALA A 118 -7.56 1.96 9.80
N TYR A 119 -7.12 0.81 9.28
CA TYR A 119 -7.09 -0.44 10.03
C TYR A 119 -6.19 -0.30 11.28
N PRO A 120 -6.67 -0.59 12.51
CA PRO A 120 -5.93 -0.31 13.74
C PRO A 120 -4.51 -0.90 13.76
N GLY A 121 -4.34 -2.13 13.26
CA GLY A 121 -3.02 -2.76 13.18
C GLY A 121 -2.04 -2.01 12.28
N ILE A 122 -2.51 -1.39 11.20
CA ILE A 122 -1.68 -0.56 10.30
C ILE A 122 -1.36 0.77 10.97
N VAL A 123 -2.37 1.45 11.52
CA VAL A 123 -2.22 2.75 12.17
C VAL A 123 -1.28 2.66 13.37
N ASP A 124 -1.42 1.64 14.21
CA ASP A 124 -0.59 1.48 15.41
C ASP A 124 0.87 1.16 15.05
N VAL A 125 1.12 0.33 14.03
CA VAL A 125 2.48 0.11 13.50
C VAL A 125 3.08 1.43 13.04
N VAL A 126 2.33 2.26 12.32
CA VAL A 126 2.88 3.53 11.82
C VAL A 126 3.11 4.51 12.96
N LYS A 127 2.20 4.61 13.93
CA LYS A 127 2.40 5.43 15.14
C LYS A 127 3.66 5.03 15.90
N ASP A 128 3.98 3.75 15.96
CA ASP A 128 5.20 3.27 16.62
C ASP A 128 6.50 3.68 15.93
N LEU A 129 6.44 3.98 14.62
CA LEU A 129 7.62 4.29 13.80
C LEU A 129 7.83 5.79 13.56
N ILE A 130 6.75 6.56 13.42
CA ILE A 130 6.84 7.98 13.01
C ILE A 130 6.06 8.93 13.92
N GLY A 131 5.51 8.45 15.03
CA GLY A 131 4.66 9.26 15.88
C GLY A 131 4.60 8.79 17.33
N SER A 132 3.42 8.96 17.91
CA SER A 132 3.06 8.61 19.27
C SER A 132 1.61 8.14 19.32
N ARG A 133 1.19 7.62 20.48
CA ARG A 133 -0.20 7.18 20.72
C ARG A 133 -1.24 8.26 20.38
N SER A 134 -0.94 9.52 20.70
CA SER A 134 -1.82 10.68 20.48
C SER A 134 -1.60 11.37 19.13
N SER A 135 -0.77 10.81 18.25
CA SER A 135 -0.49 11.42 16.96
C SER A 135 -1.67 11.31 16.00
N ASN A 136 -1.88 12.38 15.23
CA ASN A 136 -2.72 12.37 14.06
C ASN A 136 -1.88 11.97 12.84
N ILE A 137 -2.43 11.06 12.05
CA ILE A 137 -1.79 10.43 10.91
C ILE A 137 -2.62 10.72 9.67
N CYS A 138 -1.97 11.15 8.58
CA CYS A 138 -2.62 11.41 7.31
C CYS A 138 -2.10 10.45 6.23
N ALA A 139 -3.00 9.77 5.53
CA ALA A 139 -2.64 8.98 4.35
C ALA A 139 -2.42 9.92 3.14
N MET A 140 -1.19 9.94 2.59
CA MET A 140 -0.86 10.88 1.50
C MET A 140 -0.97 10.28 0.11
N HIS A 141 -0.58 9.02 -0.02
CA HIS A 141 -0.55 8.33 -1.29
C HIS A 141 -1.03 6.90 -1.13
N THR A 142 -1.94 6.51 -2.02
CA THR A 142 -2.64 5.23 -1.97
C THR A 142 -2.42 4.50 -3.27
N MET A 143 -1.85 3.28 -3.20
CA MET A 143 -1.63 2.40 -4.34
C MET A 143 -2.08 0.98 -4.03
N LEU A 144 -2.65 0.33 -5.03
CA LEU A 144 -2.80 -1.13 -5.07
C LEU A 144 -2.13 -1.61 -6.35
N ILE A 145 -1.13 -2.48 -6.18
CA ILE A 145 -0.28 -2.95 -7.27
C ILE A 145 -0.66 -4.40 -7.61
N ASN A 146 -1.17 -4.61 -8.82
CA ASN A 146 -1.50 -5.92 -9.36
C ASN A 146 -0.41 -6.30 -10.37
N LYS A 147 0.70 -6.87 -9.87
CA LYS A 147 1.82 -7.22 -10.75
C LYS A 147 1.39 -8.32 -11.73
N PRO A 148 1.55 -8.09 -13.05
CA PRO A 148 1.25 -9.14 -14.03
C PRO A 148 2.26 -10.28 -13.90
N PRO A 149 1.92 -11.49 -14.40
CA PRO A 149 2.88 -12.59 -14.50
C PRO A 149 4.13 -12.15 -15.27
N ASP A 150 5.32 -12.51 -14.78
CA ASP A 150 6.55 -12.31 -15.56
C ASP A 150 6.54 -13.26 -16.76
N THR A 151 6.61 -12.71 -17.97
CA THR A 151 6.68 -13.49 -19.22
C THR A 151 8.08 -14.05 -19.50
N GLY A 152 9.00 -13.94 -18.53
CA GLY A 152 10.41 -14.34 -18.67
C GLY A 152 11.29 -13.23 -19.26
N SER A 153 10.72 -12.05 -19.51
CA SER A 153 11.42 -10.88 -20.05
C SER A 153 11.94 -9.93 -18.96
N LEU A 154 11.68 -10.22 -17.68
CA LEU A 154 12.01 -9.36 -16.53
C LEU A 154 11.40 -7.95 -16.59
N THR A 155 10.46 -7.73 -17.50
CA THR A 155 9.81 -6.42 -17.75
C THR A 155 8.86 -6.01 -16.63
N SER A 156 8.45 -6.95 -15.76
CA SER A 156 7.63 -6.68 -14.57
C SER A 156 8.44 -6.20 -13.37
N ARG A 157 9.78 -6.14 -13.46
CA ARG A 157 10.62 -5.63 -12.38
C ARG A 157 10.41 -4.13 -12.22
N HIS A 158 10.02 -3.72 -11.02
CA HIS A 158 9.97 -2.31 -10.66
C HIS A 158 11.41 -1.83 -10.44
N PRO A 159 11.91 -0.83 -11.18
CA PRO A 159 13.26 -0.32 -11.00
C PRO A 159 13.51 0.15 -9.56
N LEU A 160 14.77 0.08 -9.12
CA LEU A 160 15.16 0.62 -7.83
C LEU A 160 14.96 2.15 -7.84
N HIS A 161 14.28 2.66 -6.83
CA HIS A 161 13.99 4.08 -6.65
C HIS A 161 13.71 4.34 -5.16
N GLN A 162 13.69 5.62 -4.78
CA GLN A 162 13.25 6.09 -3.47
C GLN A 162 11.93 6.84 -3.62
N ASP A 163 10.89 6.44 -2.90
CA ASP A 163 9.57 7.06 -3.03
C ASP A 163 9.58 8.55 -2.69
N LEU A 164 10.45 8.97 -1.76
CA LEU A 164 10.63 10.37 -1.35
C LEU A 164 10.90 11.33 -2.52
N GLN A 165 11.50 10.85 -3.61
CA GLN A 165 11.73 11.64 -4.82
C GLN A 165 10.42 12.19 -5.42
N TYR A 166 9.29 11.51 -5.19
CA TYR A 166 7.97 11.88 -5.71
C TYR A 166 7.14 12.72 -4.72
N PHE A 167 7.61 12.92 -3.47
CA PHE A 167 6.88 13.69 -2.47
C PHE A 167 7.44 15.12 -2.31
N PRO A 168 6.66 16.15 -2.68
CA PRO A 168 7.07 17.55 -2.54
C PRO A 168 6.82 18.09 -1.12
N PHE A 169 7.00 17.26 -0.10
CA PHE A 169 6.86 17.65 1.31
C PHE A 169 8.05 17.18 2.15
N ARG A 170 8.26 17.83 3.29
CA ARG A 170 9.39 17.66 4.22
C ARG A 170 8.89 17.77 5.67
N PRO A 171 9.68 17.34 6.68
CA PRO A 171 10.97 16.66 6.61
C PRO A 171 10.87 15.26 5.99
N ALA A 172 12.02 14.73 5.56
CA ALA A 172 12.14 13.34 5.10
C ALA A 172 12.44 12.37 6.26
N ASP A 173 12.79 12.95 7.40
CA ASP A 173 13.44 12.43 8.59
C ASP A 173 12.65 12.78 9.86
#